data_AF-A0A0D2U153-F1
#
_entry.id   AF-A0A0D2U153-F1
#
_cell.length_a   1.000
_cell.length_b   1.000
_cell.length_c   1.000
_cell.angle_alpha   90.00
_cell.angle_beta   90.00
_cell.angle_gamma   90.00
#
_symmetry.space_group_name_H-M   'P 1'
#
loop_
_entity.id
_entity.type
_entity.pdbx_description
1 polymer ?
#
loop_
_entity_poly.entity_id
_entity_poly.type
_entity_poly.pdbx_seq_one_letter_code
_entity_poly.pdbx_strand_id
1 'polypeptide(L)'
;MADNHITLYQFGVPGNKEPFVDIPEDKMQQALTVLLDTRCHPILIHCNKGKHRTGCLVGCLRKMQRWSHTSICDEYRRFSHPKSRTLDQQFIELFDVGSVVYSHRYRPDWI
;
A
#
# COMPACT_ATOMS: atom_id res chain seq x y z
N MET A 1 -12.24 19.47 -5.27
CA MET A 1 -11.83 18.16 -5.82
C MET A 1 -12.59 17.84 -7.09
N ALA A 2 -13.93 17.97 -7.09
CA ALA A 2 -14.75 17.89 -8.31
C ALA A 2 -14.28 18.86 -9.40
N ASP A 3 -13.89 20.08 -9.02
CA ASP A 3 -13.47 21.13 -9.97
C ASP A 3 -12.15 20.83 -10.70
N ASN A 4 -11.34 19.90 -10.16
CA ASN A 4 -10.07 19.48 -10.76
C ASN A 4 -10.19 18.09 -11.40
N HIS A 5 -11.40 17.51 -11.47
CA HIS A 5 -11.63 16.14 -11.93
C HIS A 5 -10.80 15.08 -11.17
N ILE A 6 -10.58 15.31 -9.87
CA ILE A 6 -9.85 14.37 -9.00
C ILE A 6 -10.84 13.55 -8.18
N THR A 7 -10.83 12.25 -8.38
CA THR A 7 -11.58 11.29 -7.55
C THR A 7 -10.76 10.93 -6.30
N LEU A 8 -11.37 11.09 -5.12
CA LEU A 8 -10.76 10.71 -3.85
C LEU A 8 -11.24 9.32 -3.42
N TYR A 9 -10.28 8.40 -3.25
CA TYR A 9 -10.52 7.11 -2.61
C TYR A 9 -9.96 7.16 -1.18
N GLN A 10 -10.82 6.97 -0.18
CA GLN A 10 -10.43 7.03 1.23
C GLN A 10 -10.57 5.67 1.90
N PHE A 11 -9.44 5.09 2.27
CA PHE A 11 -9.36 3.86 3.06
C PHE A 11 -8.89 4.21 4.47
N GLY A 12 -9.81 4.18 5.43
CA GLY A 12 -9.50 4.47 6.83
C GLY A 12 -8.65 3.36 7.44
N VAL A 13 -7.34 3.57 7.51
CA VAL A 13 -6.40 2.62 8.11
C VAL A 13 -5.92 3.17 9.46
N PRO A 14 -6.24 2.51 10.60
CA PRO A 14 -5.71 2.90 11.90
C PRO A 14 -4.18 2.77 11.91
N GLY A 15 -3.51 3.54 12.77
CA GLY A 15 -2.05 3.57 12.78
C GLY A 15 -1.47 2.32 13.42
N ASN A 16 -0.68 1.54 12.69
CA ASN A 16 0.03 0.36 13.19
C ASN A 16 0.96 0.72 14.36
N LYS A 17 0.50 0.57 15.60
CA LYS A 17 1.23 1.00 16.80
C LYS A 17 1.04 -0.04 17.90
N GLU A 18 2.14 -0.38 18.53
CA GLU A 18 2.10 -1.13 19.79
C GLU A 18 1.23 -0.38 20.83
N PRO A 19 0.46 -1.11 21.65
CA PRO A 19 0.47 -2.56 21.79
C PRO A 19 -0.59 -3.35 20.97
N PHE A 20 -1.63 -2.71 20.39
CA PHE A 20 -2.81 -3.44 19.89
C PHE A 20 -3.49 -2.87 18.64
N VAL A 21 -2.80 -2.07 17.83
CA VAL A 21 -3.40 -1.52 16.61
C VAL A 21 -2.72 -2.11 15.39
N ASP A 22 -3.40 -3.04 14.72
CA ASP A 22 -2.97 -3.63 13.46
C ASP A 22 -3.57 -2.89 12.26
N ILE A 23 -2.91 -3.03 11.12
CA ILE A 23 -3.45 -2.57 9.84
C ILE A 23 -4.51 -3.59 9.38
N PRO A 24 -5.77 -3.18 9.17
CA PRO A 24 -6.78 -4.04 8.60
C PRO A 24 -6.40 -4.43 7.16
N GLU A 25 -6.26 -5.74 6.94
CA GLU A 25 -5.86 -6.31 5.65
C GLU A 25 -6.88 -6.00 4.55
N ASP A 26 -8.17 -6.00 4.86
CA ASP A 26 -9.25 -5.69 3.92
C ASP A 26 -9.11 -4.29 3.32
N LYS A 27 -8.65 -3.31 4.11
CA LYS A 27 -8.43 -1.95 3.64
C LYS A 27 -7.23 -1.86 2.72
N MET A 28 -6.17 -2.63 3.00
CA MET A 28 -5.00 -2.69 2.12
C MET A 28 -5.33 -3.40 0.80
N GLN A 29 -6.13 -4.46 0.84
CA GLN A 29 -6.64 -5.12 -0.37
C GLN A 29 -7.45 -4.15 -1.23
N GLN A 30 -8.44 -3.46 -0.65
CA GLN A 30 -9.27 -2.49 -1.38
C GLN A 30 -8.42 -1.35 -1.98
N ALA A 31 -7.43 -0.85 -1.24
CA ALA A 31 -6.51 0.16 -1.74
C ALA A 31 -5.65 -0.36 -2.90
N LEU A 32 -5.11 -1.58 -2.81
CA LEU A 32 -4.37 -2.21 -3.91
C LEU A 32 -5.24 -2.43 -5.14
N THR A 33 -6.50 -2.87 -4.98
CA THR A 33 -7.43 -3.04 -6.10
C THR A 33 -7.59 -1.74 -6.91
N VAL A 34 -7.71 -0.59 -6.24
CA VAL A 34 -7.77 0.72 -6.92
C VAL A 34 -6.42 1.07 -7.57
N LEU A 35 -5.31 0.79 -6.89
CA LEU A 35 -3.97 1.06 -7.45
C LEU A 35 -3.66 0.24 -8.70
N LEU A 36 -4.20 -0.97 -8.79
CA LEU A 36 -4.03 -1.87 -9.92
C LEU A 36 -4.99 -1.59 -11.08
N ASP A 37 -5.87 -0.59 -10.97
CA ASP A 37 -6.77 -0.21 -12.05
C ASP A 37 -6.18 0.96 -12.85
N THR A 38 -5.75 0.69 -14.08
CA THR A 38 -5.13 1.70 -14.97
C THR A 38 -6.08 2.84 -15.32
N ARG A 39 -7.41 2.65 -15.19
CA ARG A 39 -8.41 3.71 -15.41
C ARG A 39 -8.35 4.78 -14.32
N CYS A 40 -7.80 4.45 -13.16
CA CYS A 40 -7.59 5.38 -12.07
C CYS A 40 -6.27 6.17 -12.21
N HIS A 41 -5.39 5.80 -13.16
CA HIS A 41 -4.08 6.43 -13.31
C HIS A 41 -4.17 7.75 -14.09
N PRO A 42 -3.40 8.79 -13.71
CA PRO A 42 -2.38 8.82 -12.64
C PRO A 42 -2.96 8.94 -11.21
N ILE A 43 -2.37 8.21 -10.24
CA ILE A 43 -2.81 8.19 -8.83
C ILE A 43 -1.74 8.80 -7.91
N LEU A 44 -2.17 9.61 -6.94
CA LEU A 44 -1.36 10.01 -5.79
C LEU A 44 -1.73 9.19 -4.55
N ILE A 45 -0.75 8.50 -3.97
CA ILE A 45 -0.91 7.82 -2.68
C ILE A 45 -0.39 8.72 -1.58
N HIS A 46 -1.22 9.00 -0.56
CA HIS A 46 -0.73 9.69 0.62
C HIS A 46 -1.42 9.23 1.91
N CYS A 47 -0.79 9.55 3.02
CA CYS A 47 -1.36 9.52 4.36
C CYS A 47 -0.86 10.77 5.09
N ASN A 48 -0.90 10.81 6.43
CA ASN A 48 -0.47 12.02 7.16
C ASN A 48 1.00 12.41 6.92
N LYS A 49 1.90 11.44 6.77
CA LYS A 49 3.36 11.68 6.61
C LYS A 49 4.01 10.91 5.47
N GLY A 50 3.23 10.13 4.70
CA GLY A 50 3.77 9.27 3.65
C GLY A 50 4.67 8.12 4.11
N LYS A 51 4.72 7.81 5.42
CA LYS A 51 5.67 6.82 6.00
C LYS A 51 5.07 5.43 6.20
N HIS A 52 4.21 5.29 7.22
CA HIS A 52 3.71 3.99 7.69
C HIS A 52 2.70 3.37 6.72
N ARG A 53 1.44 3.86 6.68
CA ARG A 53 0.40 3.28 5.81
C ARG A 53 0.75 3.32 4.32
N THR A 54 1.32 4.43 3.86
CA THR A 54 1.80 4.54 2.48
C THR A 54 2.92 3.53 2.21
N GLY A 55 3.88 3.38 3.13
CA GLY A 55 4.96 2.41 3.01
C GLY A 55 4.48 0.97 3.02
N CYS A 56 3.49 0.61 3.86
CA CYS A 56 2.88 -0.71 3.83
C CYS A 56 2.19 -0.99 2.50
N LEU A 57 1.37 -0.05 2.01
CA LEU A 57 0.65 -0.21 0.74
C LEU A 57 1.63 -0.37 -0.45
N VAL A 58 2.67 0.47 -0.51
CA VAL A 58 3.72 0.36 -1.53
C VAL A 58 4.52 -0.93 -1.36
N GLY A 59 4.81 -1.35 -0.12
CA GLY A 59 5.49 -2.62 0.15
C GLY A 59 4.70 -3.83 -0.34
N CYS A 60 3.39 -3.86 -0.11
CA CYS A 60 2.51 -4.89 -0.64
C CYS A 60 2.46 -4.85 -2.19
N LEU A 61 2.47 -3.65 -2.79
CA LEU A 61 2.58 -3.50 -4.24
C LEU A 61 3.88 -4.11 -4.79
N ARG A 62 5.02 -3.84 -4.14
CA ARG A 62 6.32 -4.45 -4.51
C ARG A 62 6.30 -5.97 -4.37
N LYS A 63 5.61 -6.48 -3.35
CA LYS A 63 5.42 -7.92 -3.17
C LYS A 63 4.64 -8.52 -4.33
N MET A 64 3.59 -7.85 -4.83
CA MET A 64 2.88 -8.26 -6.06
C MET A 64 3.77 -8.23 -7.30
N GLN A 65 4.66 -7.25 -7.39
CA GLN A 65 5.70 -7.15 -8.44
C GLN A 65 6.83 -8.19 -8.29
N ARG A 66 6.72 -9.12 -7.33
CA ARG A 66 7.71 -10.18 -7.04
C ARG A 66 9.09 -9.65 -6.67
N TRP A 67 9.17 -8.49 -6.05
CA TRP A 67 10.43 -8.01 -5.48
C TRP A 67 10.89 -8.89 -4.32
N SER A 68 12.20 -8.97 -4.09
CA SER A 68 12.73 -9.66 -2.91
C SER A 68 12.35 -8.91 -1.63
N HIS A 69 12.06 -9.64 -0.56
CA HIS A 69 11.65 -9.03 0.71
C HIS A 69 12.70 -8.04 1.25
N THR A 70 13.99 -8.31 1.03
CA THR A 70 15.09 -7.41 1.38
C THR A 70 14.97 -6.05 0.69
N SER A 71 14.72 -6.03 -0.63
CA SER A 71 14.58 -4.79 -1.39
C SER A 71 13.33 -4.00 -0.98
N ILE A 72 12.24 -4.71 -0.66
CA ILE A 72 11.01 -4.10 -0.15
C ILE A 72 11.26 -3.39 1.20
N CYS A 73 11.92 -4.08 2.12
CA CYS A 73 12.25 -3.53 3.43
C CYS A 73 13.23 -2.35 3.34
N ASP A 74 14.19 -2.38 2.42
CA ASP A 74 15.10 -1.27 2.17
C ASP A 74 14.36 -0.02 1.68
N GLU A 75 13.49 -0.15 0.68
CA GLU A 75 12.63 0.95 0.18
C GLU A 75 11.77 1.52 1.32
N TYR A 76 11.10 0.66 2.08
CA TYR A 76 10.29 1.08 3.22
C TYR A 76 11.10 1.87 4.24
N ARG A 77 12.28 1.38 4.65
CA ARG A 77 13.13 2.05 5.66
C ARG A 77 13.62 3.41 5.17
N ARG A 78 14.01 3.50 3.89
CA ARG A 78 14.44 4.74 3.26
C ARG A 78 13.40 5.85 3.38
N PHE A 79 12.11 5.54 3.14
CA PHE A 79 11.03 6.54 3.22
C PHE A 79 10.43 6.72 4.63
N SER A 80 10.53 5.71 5.49
CA SER A 80 10.00 5.77 6.85
C SER A 80 10.98 6.34 7.89
N HIS A 81 12.27 6.48 7.55
CA HIS A 81 13.28 7.07 8.42
C HIS A 81 12.88 8.47 8.93
N PRO A 82 13.15 8.82 10.21
CA PRO A 82 13.77 8.01 11.27
C PRO A 82 12.79 7.16 12.08
N LYS A 83 11.52 7.06 11.66
CA LYS A 83 10.44 6.45 12.43
C LYS A 83 9.95 5.14 11.81
N SER A 84 10.87 4.34 11.28
CA SER A 84 10.57 3.01 10.72
C SER A 84 10.01 2.08 11.80
N ARG A 85 9.01 1.28 11.48
CA ARG A 85 8.39 0.32 12.40
C ARG A 85 8.63 -1.10 11.95
N THR A 86 8.91 -1.99 12.88
CA THR A 86 9.05 -3.42 12.60
C THR A 86 7.70 -4.04 12.25
N LEU A 87 6.62 -3.63 12.93
CA LEU A 87 5.25 -4.11 12.66
C LEU A 87 4.80 -3.83 11.21
N ASP A 88 5.23 -2.72 10.62
CA ASP A 88 4.91 -2.40 9.22
C ASP A 88 5.62 -3.36 8.25
N GLN A 89 6.87 -3.73 8.54
CA GLN A 89 7.64 -4.69 7.73
C GLN A 89 7.07 -6.11 7.87
N GLN A 90 6.73 -6.51 9.10
CA GLN A 90 6.05 -7.77 9.39
C GLN A 90 4.71 -7.86 8.67
N PHE A 91 3.92 -6.77 8.66
CA PHE A 91 2.67 -6.73 7.90
C PHE A 91 2.92 -7.00 6.41
N ILE A 92 3.90 -6.34 5.80
CA ILE A 92 4.24 -6.56 4.38
C ILE A 92 4.68 -8.02 4.14
N GLU A 93 5.47 -8.57 5.05
CA GLU A 93 5.94 -9.96 4.99
C GLU A 93 4.77 -10.96 5.00
N LEU A 94 3.79 -10.75 5.88
CA LEU A 94 2.68 -11.67 6.09
C LEU A 94 1.49 -11.45 5.13
N PHE A 95 1.37 -10.27 4.53
CA PHE A 95 0.24 -9.91 3.66
C PHE A 95 0.03 -10.91 2.51
N ASP A 96 -1.17 -11.47 2.38
CA ASP A 96 -1.47 -12.43 1.31
C ASP A 96 -1.81 -11.71 0.01
N VAL A 97 -0.87 -11.64 -0.93
CA VAL A 97 -1.11 -11.04 -2.25
C VAL A 97 -2.11 -11.80 -3.11
N GLY A 98 -2.34 -13.10 -2.87
CA GLY A 98 -3.30 -13.91 -3.60
C GLY A 98 -4.75 -13.53 -3.33
N SER A 99 -5.00 -12.91 -2.17
CA SER A 99 -6.31 -12.42 -1.76
C SER A 99 -6.77 -11.14 -2.47
N VAL A 100 -5.87 -10.45 -3.18
CA VAL A 100 -6.18 -9.17 -3.86
C VAL A 100 -6.94 -9.43 -5.17
N VAL A 101 -8.21 -9.08 -5.19
CA VAL A 101 -9.06 -9.19 -6.39
C VAL A 101 -8.98 -7.89 -7.21
N TYR A 102 -8.56 -7.98 -8.46
CA TYR A 102 -8.48 -6.85 -9.39
C TYR A 102 -8.83 -7.27 -10.83
N SER A 103 -9.13 -6.31 -11.70
CA SER A 103 -9.50 -6.60 -13.08
C SER A 103 -8.28 -6.90 -13.93
N HIS A 104 -8.17 -8.13 -14.44
CA HIS A 104 -7.09 -8.50 -15.37
C HIS A 104 -7.09 -7.68 -16.67
N ARG A 105 -8.25 -7.14 -17.07
CA ARG A 105 -8.39 -6.32 -18.28
C ARG A 105 -7.77 -4.93 -18.12
N TYR A 106 -7.81 -4.38 -16.91
CA TYR A 106 -7.35 -3.02 -16.61
C TYR A 106 -6.14 -3.02 -15.67
N ARG A 107 -5.40 -4.14 -15.61
CA ARG A 107 -4.17 -4.22 -14.82
C ARG A 107 -3.04 -3.46 -15.51
N PRO A 108 -2.09 -2.91 -14.76
CA PRO A 108 -0.89 -2.30 -15.33
C PRO A 108 0.06 -3.36 -15.92
N ASP A 109 0.85 -2.97 -16.92
CA ASP A 109 1.83 -3.83 -17.58
C ASP A 109 2.99 -4.27 -16.69
N TRP A 110 3.19 -3.59 -15.55
CA TRP A 110 4.25 -3.86 -14.59
C TRP A 110 3.87 -4.88 -13.50
N ILE A 111 2.73 -5.57 -13.65
CA ILE A 111 2.24 -6.65 -12.76
C ILE A 111 2.14 -7.98 -13.52
#